data_AF-A0A1H6F8P5-F1
#
_entry.id   AF-A0A1H6F8P5-F1
#
_cell.length_a   1.000
_cell.length_b   1.000
_cell.length_c   1.000
_cell.angle_alpha   90.00
_cell.angle_beta   90.00
_cell.angle_gamma   90.00
#
_symmetry.space_group_name_H-M   'P 1'
#
loop_
_entity.id
_entity.type
_entity.pdbx_description
1 polymer ?
#
loop_
_entity_poly.entity_id
_entity_poly.type
_entity_poly.pdbx_seq_one_letter_code
_entity_poly.pdbx_strand_id
1 'polypeptide(L)' 'MNNKEKLAAYEAILRGLNLSIFGIDKPMTPSQADEMACKIKSTITSAIHAKQILTDTLKNQRVTL' A
#
# COMPACT_ATOMS: atom_id res chain seq x y z
N MET A 1 11.64 24.76 -20.64
CA MET A 1 11.96 23.45 -20.07
C MET A 1 11.96 22.39 -21.18
N ASN A 2 13.10 21.76 -21.44
CA ASN A 2 13.28 20.72 -22.46
C ASN A 2 12.81 19.33 -21.97
N ASN A 3 12.76 18.34 -22.86
CA ASN A 3 12.27 17.00 -22.51
C ASN A 3 13.13 16.29 -21.44
N LYS A 4 14.44 16.58 -21.37
CA LYS A 4 15.31 16.02 -20.32
C LYS A 4 14.97 16.60 -18.95
N GLU A 5 14.73 17.91 -18.89
CA GLU A 5 14.34 18.59 -17.66
C GLU A 5 12.95 18.15 -17.17
N LYS A 6 12.00 17.93 -18.10
CA LYS A 6 10.69 17.35 -17.79
C LYS A 6 10.80 15.95 -17.18
N LEU A 7 11.64 15.10 -17.78
CA LEU A 7 11.86 13.74 -17.30
C LEU A 7 12.48 13.73 -15.89
N ALA A 8 13.51 14.55 -15.68
CA ALA A 8 14.16 14.67 -14.37
C ALA A 8 13.19 15.17 -13.27
N ALA A 9 12.33 16.14 -13.59
CA ALA A 9 11.32 16.63 -12.66
C ALA A 9 10.30 15.52 -12.30
N TYR A 10 9.88 14.72 -13.28
CA TYR A 10 8.98 13.60 -13.07
C TYR A 10 9.60 12.50 -12.19
N GLU A 11 10.85 12.12 -12.47
CA GLU A 11 11.60 11.14 -11.67
C GLU A 11 11.80 11.61 -10.21
N ALA A 12 12.04 12.90 -10.00
CA ALA A 12 12.16 13.48 -8.67
C ALA A 12 10.85 13.42 -7.87
N ILE A 13 9.72 13.71 -8.51
CA ILE A 13 8.39 13.58 -7.90
C ILE A 13 8.11 12.12 -7.51
N LEU A 14 8.38 11.17 -8.42
CA LEU A 14 8.19 9.74 -8.15
C LEU A 14 9.06 9.25 -6.99
N ARG A 15 10.34 9.66 -6.95
CA ARG A 15 11.24 9.32 -5.85
C ARG A 15 10.72 9.85 -4.51
N GLY A 16 10.24 11.10 -4.47
CA GLY A 16 9.66 11.70 -3.26
C GLY A 16 8.41 10.97 -2.76
N LEU A 17 7.52 10.58 -3.68
CA LEU A 17 6.33 9.78 -3.35
C LEU A 17 6.71 8.39 -2.81
N ASN A 18 7.66 7.71 -3.45
CA ASN A 18 8.10 6.39 -3.01
C ASN A 18 8.75 6.40 -1.63
N LEU A 19 9.54 7.43 -1.34
CA LEU A 19 10.14 7.61 -0.02
C LEU A 19 9.06 7.88 1.03
N SER A 20 8.10 8.75 0.72
CA SER A 20 7.06 9.16 1.68
C SER A 20 6.07 8.03 2.01
N ILE A 21 5.69 7.22 1.03
CA ILE A 21 4.69 6.16 1.20
C ILE A 21 5.32 4.83 1.61
N PHE A 22 6.48 4.49 1.02
CA PHE A 22 7.07 3.17 1.14
C PHE A 22 8.45 3.16 1.84
N GLY A 23 9.02 4.33 2.14
CA GLY A 23 10.39 4.42 2.68
C GLY A 23 11.48 4.08 1.65
N ILE A 24 11.16 4.10 0.35
CA ILE A 24 12.08 3.70 -0.73
C ILE A 24 12.65 4.95 -1.42
N ASP A 25 13.95 5.20 -1.26
CA ASP A 25 14.65 6.36 -1.84
C ASP A 25 15.02 6.22 -3.34
N LYS A 26 14.33 5.34 -4.06
CA LYS A 26 14.53 5.13 -5.51
C LYS A 26 13.18 5.14 -6.23
N PRO A 27 13.13 5.65 -7.48
CA PRO A 27 11.96 5.48 -8.32
C PRO A 27 11.69 3.99 -8.54
N MET A 28 10.52 3.55 -8.11
CA MET A 28 10.03 2.19 -8.25
C MET A 28 9.69 1.93 -9.73
N THR A 29 10.10 0.77 -10.25
CA THR A 29 9.74 0.39 -11.62
C THR A 29 8.25 -0.01 -11.68
N PRO A 30 7.62 -0.01 -12.88
CA PRO A 30 6.22 -0.45 -13.01
C PRO A 30 5.99 -1.85 -12.42
N SER A 31 6.89 -2.80 -12.67
CA SER A 31 6.81 -4.16 -12.11
C SER A 31 6.85 -4.18 -10.58
N GLN A 32 7.70 -3.35 -9.97
CA GLN A 32 7.78 -3.25 -8.52
C GLN A 32 6.52 -2.59 -7.92
N ALA A 33 5.94 -1.63 -8.63
CA ALA A 33 4.67 -1.00 -8.23
C ALA A 33 3.52 -2.03 -8.28
N ASP A 34 3.47 -2.87 -9.31
CA ASP A 34 2.48 -3.95 -9.43
C ASP A 34 2.62 -5.00 -8.32
N GLU A 35 3.86 -5.42 -8.01
CA GLU A 35 4.12 -6.32 -6.89
C GLU A 35 3.69 -5.72 -5.55
N MET A 36 3.98 -4.42 -5.35
CA MET A 36 3.59 -3.70 -4.15
C MET A 36 2.06 -3.61 -4.03
N ALA A 37 1.36 -3.28 -5.11
CA ALA A 37 -0.09 -3.23 -5.15
C ALA A 37 -0.71 -4.59 -4.79
N CYS A 38 -0.15 -5.69 -5.30
CA CYS A 38 -0.56 -7.05 -4.94
C CYS A 38 -0.37 -7.34 -3.44
N LYS A 39 0.78 -6.96 -2.87
CA LYS A 39 1.06 -7.13 -1.43
C LYS A 39 0.08 -6.34 -0.57
N ILE A 40 -0.13 -5.06 -0.88
CA ILE A 40 -1.07 -4.19 -0.14
C ILE A 40 -2.48 -4.77 -0.17
N LYS A 41 -2.95 -5.21 -1.35
CA LYS A 41 -4.27 -5.84 -1.49
C LYS A 41 -4.41 -7.07 -0.60
N SER A 42 -3.39 -7.93 -0.58
CA SER A 42 -3.38 -9.14 0.26
C SER A 42 -3.41 -8.81 1.76
N THR A 43 -2.61 -7.84 2.20
CA THR A 43 -2.59 -7.38 3.60
C THR A 43 -3.92 -6.78 4.02
N ILE A 44 -4.53 -5.91 3.21
CA ILE A 44 -5.84 -5.31 3.51
C ILE A 44 -6.92 -6.38 3.60
N THR A 45 -6.93 -7.34 2.67
CA THR A 45 -7.89 -8.46 2.67
C THR A 45 -7.77 -9.27 3.96
N SER A 46 -6.54 -9.58 4.36
CA SER A 46 -6.26 -10.31 5.60
C SER A 46 -6.72 -9.54 6.84
N ALA A 47 -6.50 -8.23 6.88
CA ALA A 47 -6.96 -7.37 7.98
C ALA A 47 -8.50 -7.30 8.06
N ILE A 48 -9.19 -7.25 6.91
CA ILE A 48 -10.65 -7.29 6.85
C ILE A 48 -11.18 -8.61 7.42
N HIS A 49 -10.60 -9.75 7.01
CA HIS A 49 -10.99 -11.06 7.53
C HIS A 49 -10.74 -11.16 9.04
N ALA A 50 -9.58 -10.71 9.53
CA ALA A 50 -9.28 -10.70 10.96
C ALA A 50 -10.29 -9.85 11.75
N LYS A 51 -10.66 -8.68 11.23
CA LYS A 51 -11.70 -7.82 11.82
C LYS A 51 -13.07 -8.52 11.88
N GLN A 52 -13.46 -9.24 10.82
CA GLN A 52 -14.72 -9.99 10.78
C GLN A 52 -14.75 -11.08 11.87
N ILE A 53 -13.69 -11.90 11.95
CA ILE A 53 -13.56 -12.95 12.97
C ILE A 53 -13.67 -12.38 14.39
N LEU A 54 -12.96 -11.27 14.67
CA LEU A 54 -13.04 -10.60 15.97
C LEU A 54 -14.47 -10.10 16.25
N THR A 55 -15.13 -9.52 15.26
CA THR A 55 -16.49 -9.01 15.40
C THR A 55 -17.48 -10.13 15.72
N ASP A 56 -17.37 -11.26 15.02
CA ASP A 56 -18.26 -12.41 15.22
C ASP A 56 -18.00 -13.10 16.57
N THR A 57 -16.73 -13.18 16.98
CA THR A 57 -16.36 -13.71 18.30
C THR A 57 -16.97 -12.87 19.42
N LEU A 58 -16.87 -11.54 19.34
CA LEU A 58 -17.45 -10.63 20.34
C LEU A 58 -18.98 -10.69 20.37
N LYS A 59 -19.63 -10.86 19.20
CA LYS A 59 -21.08 -11.07 19.13
C LYS A 59 -21.50 -12.37 19.81
N ASN A 60 -20.80 -13.47 19.53
CA ASN A 60 -21.11 -14.77 20.11
C ASN A 60 -20.93 -14.79 21.63
N GLN A 61 -19.89 -14.12 22.15
CA GLN A 61 -19.70 -13.96 23.60
C GLN A 61 -20.86 -13.19 24.27
N ARG A 62 -21.42 -12.17 23.62
CA ARG A 62 -22.57 -11.41 24.13
C ARG A 62 -23.87 -12.21 24.22
N VAL A 63 -24.04 -13.26 23.41
CA VAL A 63 -25.25 -14.11 23.43
C VAL A 63 -25.17 -15.21 24.49
N THR A 64 -23.97 -15.49 25.01
CA THR A 64 -23.71 -16.61 25.93
C THR A 64 -23.72 -16.20 27.42
N LEU A 65 -23.90 -14.91 27.71
CA LEU A 65 -24.06 -14.33 29.06
C LEU A 65 -25.53 -13.95 29.28
#